data_AF-A0A7V3JR30-F1
#
_entry.id   AF-A0A7V3JR30-F1
#
_cell.length_a   1.000
_cell.length_b   1.000
_cell.length_c   1.000
_cell.angle_alpha   90.00
_cell.angle_beta   90.00
_cell.angle_gamma   90.00
#
_symmetry.space_group_name_H-M   'P 1'
#
loop_
_entity.id
_entity.type
_entity.pdbx_description
1 polymer ?
#
loop_
_entity_poly.entity_id
_entity_poly.type
_entity_poly.pdbx_seq_one_letter_code
_entity_poly.pdbx_strand_id
1 'polypeptide(L)' 'MKKMRGVKLIITNGKLDELKEILIKKGYKVEIGELNSIGKIKIICLVVETDNNEDLEEIKNYDGIIEIIAL' A
#
# COMPACT_ATOMS: atom_id res chain seq x y z
N MET A 1 -15.17 18.02 9.68
CA MET A 1 -14.08 17.04 9.86
C MET A 1 -13.96 16.26 8.57
N LYS A 2 -12.83 16.33 7.84
CA LYS A 2 -12.61 15.48 6.66
C LYS A 2 -12.48 14.03 7.15
N LYS A 3 -13.15 13.09 6.46
CA LYS A 3 -13.14 11.67 6.80
C LYS A 3 -11.85 11.07 6.26
N MET A 4 -10.91 10.68 7.12
CA MET A 4 -9.73 9.90 6.70
C MET A 4 -10.21 8.63 6.00
N ARG A 5 -9.67 8.38 4.80
CA ARG A 5 -9.87 7.12 4.09
C ARG A 5 -8.56 6.37 4.05
N GLY A 6 -8.64 5.06 4.19
CA GLY A 6 -7.50 4.17 4.10
C GLY A 6 -7.76 3.00 3.16
N VAL A 7 -6.68 2.42 2.66
CA VAL A 7 -6.72 1.16 1.92
C VAL A 7 -5.66 0.24 2.46
N LYS A 8 -5.90 -1.07 2.34
CA LYS A 8 -4.87 -2.08 2.55
C LYS A 8 -4.40 -2.56 1.18
N LEU A 9 -3.10 -2.57 0.95
CA LEU A 9 -2.47 -3.08 -0.26
C LEU A 9 -1.77 -4.40 0.07
N ILE A 10 -2.03 -5.44 -0.71
CA ILE A 10 -1.29 -6.70 -0.64
C ILE A 10 -0.24 -6.68 -1.74
N ILE A 11 1.03 -6.84 -1.39
CA ILE A 11 2.16 -6.77 -2.32
C ILE A 11 3.20 -7.85 -2.03
N THR A 12 4.16 -8.02 -2.94
CA THR A 12 5.35 -8.84 -2.71
C THR A 12 6.55 -8.00 -2.24
N ASN A 13 7.50 -8.62 -1.55
CA ASN A 13 8.74 -7.95 -1.11
C ASN A 13 9.57 -7.33 -2.24
N GLY A 14 9.50 -7.85 -3.47
CA GLY A 14 10.30 -7.32 -4.59
C GLY A 14 9.96 -5.88 -4.99
N LYS A 15 8.78 -5.38 -4.62
CA LYS A 15 8.29 -4.03 -4.95
C LYS A 15 8.03 -3.16 -3.71
N LEU A 16 8.33 -3.68 -2.52
CA LEU A 16 8.03 -3.01 -1.26
C LEU A 16 8.71 -1.65 -1.14
N ASP A 17 10.03 -1.61 -1.33
CA ASP A 17 10.81 -0.41 -1.06
C ASP A 17 10.45 0.71 -2.04
N GLU A 18 10.30 0.37 -3.31
CA GLU A 18 9.89 1.30 -4.38
C GLU A 18 8.50 1.89 -4.10
N LEU A 19 7.51 1.03 -3.82
CA LEU A 19 6.14 1.48 -3.55
C LEU A 19 6.07 2.31 -2.27
N LYS A 20 6.81 1.90 -1.22
CA LYS A 20 6.88 2.65 0.04
C LYS A 20 7.43 4.05 -0.18
N GLU A 21 8.51 4.21 -0.95
CA GLU A 21 9.05 5.54 -1.26
C GLU A 21 8.04 6.42 -2.00
N ILE A 22 7.33 5.86 -2.99
CA ILE A 22 6.33 6.59 -3.77
C ILE A 22 5.19 7.07 -2.86
N LEU A 23 4.69 6.18 -2.00
CA LEU A 23 3.62 6.51 -1.05
C LEU A 23 4.06 7.61 -0.08
N ILE A 24 5.27 7.52 0.49
CA ILE A 24 5.79 8.56 1.40
C ILE A 24 5.97 9.90 0.67
N LYS A 25 6.52 9.90 -0.56
CA LYS A 25 6.69 11.12 -1.37
C LYS A 25 5.37 11.81 -1.70
N LYS A 26 4.29 11.03 -1.86
CA LYS A 26 2.93 11.53 -2.07
C LYS A 26 2.21 11.95 -0.77
N GLY A 27 2.87 11.85 0.39
CA GLY A 27 2.31 12.29 1.67
C GLY A 27 1.42 11.27 2.36
N TYR A 28 1.42 10.02 1.90
CA TYR A 28 0.68 8.95 2.57
C TYR A 28 1.35 8.50 3.86
N LYS A 29 0.53 8.20 4.87
CA LYS A 29 0.99 7.44 6.04
C LYS A 29 0.94 5.95 5.71
N VAL A 30 2.08 5.26 5.85
CA VAL A 30 2.23 3.85 5.49
C VAL A 30 2.63 3.04 6.72
N GLU A 31 1.84 2.03 7.05
CA GLU A 31 2.17 1.00 8.05
C GLU A 31 2.37 -0.34 7.34
N ILE A 32 3.39 -1.10 7.76
CA ILE A 32 3.81 -2.34 7.10
C ILE A 32 3.54 -3.51 8.04
N GLY A 33 2.83 -4.52 7.54
CA GLY A 33 2.65 -5.81 8.20
C GLY A 33 3.03 -6.96 7.27
N GLU A 34 3.80 -7.93 7.76
CA GLU A 34 4.05 -9.18 7.02
C GLU A 34 2.89 -10.15 7.25
N LEU A 35 2.24 -10.63 6.18
CA LEU A 35 1.12 -11.57 6.28
C LEU A 35 1.61 -13.02 6.26
N ASN A 36 2.50 -13.34 5.32
CA ASN A 36 3.02 -14.68 5.13
C ASN A 36 4.29 -14.69 4.27
N SER A 37 4.95 -15.84 4.21
CA SER A 37 6.11 -16.11 3.37
C SER A 37 5.96 -17.45 2.66
N ILE A 38 6.24 -17.47 1.35
CA ILE A 38 6.31 -18.70 0.55
C ILE A 38 7.71 -18.75 -0.07
N GLY A 39 8.61 -19.53 0.52
CA GLY A 39 10.01 -19.60 0.12
C GLY A 39 10.73 -18.25 0.33
N LYS A 40 11.21 -17.63 -0.75
CA LYS A 40 11.86 -16.30 -0.72
C LYS A 40 10.89 -15.14 -0.98
N ILE A 41 9.63 -15.43 -1.30
CA ILE A 41 8.61 -14.43 -1.59
C ILE A 41 7.89 -14.12 -0.28
N LYS A 42 7.87 -12.85 0.12
CA LYS A 42 7.07 -12.39 1.25
C LYS A 42 5.81 -11.72 0.73
N ILE A 43 4.67 -12.05 1.33
CA ILE A 43 3.40 -11.39 1.12
C ILE A 43 3.25 -10.34 2.23
N ILE A 44 3.17 -9.07 1.82
CA ILE A 44 3.20 -7.92 2.70
C ILE A 44 1.89 -7.15 2.56
N CYS A 45 1.30 -6.78 3.69
CA CYS A 45 0.19 -5.85 3.76
C CYS A 45 0.71 -4.45 4.09
N LEU A 46 0.38 -3.48 3.25
CA LEU A 46 0.57 -2.06 3.54
C LEU A 46 -0.77 -1.46 3.91
N VAL A 47 -0.87 -0.86 5.10
CA VAL A 47 -2.00 0.00 5.45
C VAL A 47 -1.62 1.43 5.07
N VAL A 48 -2.39 2.01 4.16
CA VAL A 48 -2.13 3.33 3.60
C VAL A 48 -3.28 4.24 3.96
N GLU A 49 -2.98 5.33 4.68
CA GLU A 49 -3.96 6.32 5.12
C GLU A 49 -3.67 7.68 4.46
N THR A 50 -4.72 8.38 4.03
CA THR A 50 -4.61 9.73 3.47
C THR A 50 -5.82 10.60 3.80
N ASP A 51 -5.56 11.91 3.91
CA ASP A 51 -6.58 12.96 3.97
C ASP A 51 -7.01 13.44 2.58
N ASN A 52 -6.34 12.95 1.52
CA ASN A 52 -6.53 13.36 0.13
C ASN A 52 -7.17 12.23 -0.69
N ASN A 53 -8.42 12.44 -1.11
CA ASN A 53 -9.28 11.39 -1.68
C ASN A 53 -8.96 11.01 -3.14
N GLU A 54 -8.23 11.85 -3.88
CA GLU A 54 -8.07 11.70 -5.33
C GLU A 54 -6.89 10.80 -5.72
N ASP A 55 -5.91 10.61 -4.82
CA ASP A 55 -4.62 10.02 -5.18
C ASP A 55 -4.59 8.47 -5.13
N LEU A 56 -5.62 7.81 -4.56
CA LEU A 56 -5.63 6.35 -4.34
C LEU A 56 -5.89 5.54 -5.61
N GLU A 57 -6.48 6.13 -6.66
CA GLU A 57 -6.72 5.43 -7.92
C GLU A 57 -5.43 5.14 -8.70
N GLU A 58 -4.45 6.02 -8.65
CA GLU A 58 -3.16 5.82 -9.34
C GLU A 58 -2.40 4.61 -8.78
N ILE A 59 -2.53 4.36 -7.48
CA ILE A 59 -1.84 3.24 -6.81
C ILE A 59 -2.42 1.91 -7.29
N LYS A 60 -3.69 1.85 -7.72
CA LYS A 60 -4.34 0.59 -8.15
C LYS A 60 -3.65 -0.09 -9.32
N ASN A 61 -2.94 0.66 -10.14
CA ASN A 61 -2.28 0.14 -11.34
C ASN A 61 -0.79 -0.16 -11.13
N TYR A 62 -0.30 -0.10 -9.89
CA TYR A 62 1.11 -0.31 -9.61
C TYR A 62 1.51 -1.78 -9.80
N ASP A 63 2.56 -2.00 -10.59
CA ASP A 63 3.10 -3.33 -10.87
C ASP A 63 3.58 -4.01 -9.57
N GLY A 64 2.99 -5.17 -9.25
CA GLY A 64 3.28 -5.95 -8.05
C GLY A 64 2.28 -5.81 -6.91
N ILE A 65 1.22 -5.01 -7.08
CA ILE A 65 0.04 -5.08 -6.21
C ILE A 65 -0.78 -6.30 -6.60
N ILE A 66 -1.03 -7.15 -5.60
CA ILE A 66 -1.87 -8.34 -5.71
C ILE A 66 -3.32 -7.95 -5.49
N GLU A 67 -3.61 -7.16 -4.46
CA GLU A 67 -4.97 -6.81 -4.07
C GLU A 67 -5.05 -5.49 -3.29
N ILE A 68 -6.21 -4.82 -3.40
CA ILE A 68 -6.54 -3.59 -2.67
C ILE A 68 -7.86 -3.77 -1.94
N ILE A 69 -7.85 -3.55 -0.63
CA ILE A 69 -9.01 -3.70 0.25
C ILE A 69 -9.36 -2.32 0.81
N ALA A 70 -10.57 -1.84 0.54
CA ALA A 70 -11.07 -0.58 1.09
C ALA A 70 -11.37 -0.71 2.59
N LEU A 71 -11.07 0.33 3.36
CA LEU A 71 -11.42 0.47 4.79
C LEU A 71 -12.72 1.25 5.00
#